data_AF-A0A4Q6BBD8-F1
#
_entry.id   AF-A0A4Q6BBD8-F1
#
_cell.length_a   1.000
_cell.length_b   1.000
_cell.length_c   1.000
_cell.angle_alpha   90.00
_cell.angle_beta   90.00
_cell.angle_gamma   90.00
#
_symmetry.space_group_name_H-M   'P 1'
#
loop_
_entity.id
_entity.type
_entity.pdbx_description
1 polymer ?
#
loop_
_entity_poly.entity_id
_entity_poly.type
_entity_poly.pdbx_seq_one_letter_code
_entity_poly.pdbx_strand_id
1 'polypeptide(L)'
;MNFPGGRQGMAVFTIGIIILGLLFYKKKAPSNETANIEAPGKKSEVRSEARETQVLIQGNMGSQSAEQVALVRKQANQRMEMGLQPIPTINLGTKLKFSVKHKTFPFGCQSGDFDIIKEITPNFKSKDFLLSFEPLYGNAADGFRTRLSLFDIGEGRRIAVTLPKPGSKPRDYGVYLCLDEKKTNNCSKKANFAPHLWAGAANPKADNNRTIYFQMITLSEDSAFIIPSKSINKKTIDKMKKILGPIMESEKSLDLLGKNFSELSNIPGRVTTGTFDFPLPYRHPNCG
;
A
#
# COMPACT_ATOMS: atom_id res chain seq x y z
N MET A 1 58.70 -30.87 13.77
CA MET A 1 59.53 -29.73 13.33
C MET A 1 58.72 -28.46 13.58
N ASN A 2 59.21 -27.64 14.51
CA ASN A 2 58.57 -26.42 15.00
C ASN A 2 58.88 -25.25 14.07
N PHE A 3 57.87 -24.45 13.72
CA PHE A 3 58.04 -23.09 13.18
C PHE A 3 57.36 -22.08 14.10
N PRO A 4 58.08 -21.05 14.59
CA PRO A 4 57.52 -19.95 15.37
C PRO A 4 57.32 -18.68 14.51
N GLY A 5 56.48 -17.76 15.01
CA GLY A 5 56.41 -16.36 14.57
C GLY A 5 55.10 -16.00 13.85
N GLY A 6 54.38 -14.92 14.15
CA GLY A 6 54.64 -13.82 15.08
C GLY A 6 53.35 -13.05 15.35
N ARG A 7 53.25 -12.50 16.56
CA ARG A 7 52.22 -11.55 16.99
C ARG A 7 52.83 -10.15 16.99
N GLN A 8 52.44 -9.28 16.06
CA GLN A 8 52.52 -7.82 16.22
C GLN A 8 51.46 -7.16 15.31
N GLY A 9 50.64 -6.26 15.85
CA GLY A 9 49.72 -5.45 15.04
C GLY A 9 48.38 -5.09 15.67
N MET A 10 48.33 -4.69 16.94
CA MET A 10 47.13 -4.08 17.55
C MET A 10 47.54 -2.93 18.48
N ALA A 11 47.84 -1.76 17.92
CA ALA A 11 47.96 -0.51 18.68
C ALA A 11 48.06 0.74 17.77
N VAL A 12 47.13 0.98 16.83
CA VAL A 12 47.10 2.28 16.09
C VAL A 12 45.69 2.87 15.89
N PHE A 13 44.61 2.12 16.11
CA PHE A 13 43.26 2.60 15.75
C PHE A 13 42.48 3.37 16.84
N THR A 14 43.01 3.50 18.06
CA THR A 14 42.25 4.09 19.20
C THR A 14 42.39 5.61 19.36
N ILE A 15 43.32 6.28 18.67
CA ILE A 15 43.54 7.74 18.82
C ILE A 15 42.67 8.56 17.83
N GLY A 16 42.19 7.96 16.74
CA GLY A 16 41.40 8.65 15.71
C GLY A 16 39.94 8.96 16.08
N ILE A 17 39.35 8.24 17.05
CA ILE A 17 37.91 8.35 17.36
C ILE A 17 37.62 9.45 18.41
N ILE A 18 38.60 9.86 19.22
CA ILE A 18 38.41 10.87 20.27
C ILE A 18 38.38 12.30 19.68
N ILE A 19 39.07 12.56 18.56
CA ILE A 19 39.14 13.89 17.95
C ILE A 19 37.88 14.23 17.13
N LEU A 20 37.19 13.23 16.53
CA LEU A 20 35.96 13.50 15.77
C LEU A 20 34.72 13.74 16.67
N GLY A 21 34.72 13.26 17.91
CA GLY A 21 33.61 13.43 18.86
C GLY A 21 33.49 14.84 19.45
N LEU A 22 34.58 15.60 19.53
CA LEU A 22 34.62 16.93 20.15
C LEU A 22 34.18 18.08 19.21
N LEU A 23 34.08 17.86 17.90
CA LEU A 23 33.67 18.89 16.93
C LEU A 23 32.17 18.94 16.64
N PHE A 24 31.39 17.92 17.03
CA PHE A 24 29.93 17.91 16.82
C PHE A 24 29.10 18.30 18.07
N TYR A 25 29.73 18.51 19.23
CA TYR A 25 29.02 18.81 20.48
C TYR A 25 28.80 20.32 20.78
N LYS A 26 29.17 21.22 19.87
CA LYS A 26 28.92 22.66 20.02
C LYS A 26 28.10 23.24 18.87
N LYS A 27 26.77 23.03 18.90
CA LYS A 27 25.82 24.08 18.50
C LYS A 27 24.38 23.76 18.90
N LYS A 28 23.82 24.71 19.65
CA LYS A 28 22.41 25.08 19.85
C LYS A 28 21.60 24.33 20.91
N ALA A 29 21.51 25.00 22.05
CA ALA A 29 20.24 25.26 22.75
C ALA A 29 20.30 26.72 23.29
N PRO A 30 19.26 27.26 23.93
CA PRO A 30 18.12 27.96 23.33
C PRO A 30 18.01 29.42 23.82
N SER A 31 17.13 30.25 23.24
CA SER A 31 16.73 31.52 23.87
C SER A 31 15.22 31.51 24.06
N ASN A 32 14.81 31.47 25.32
CA ASN A 32 13.50 31.86 25.79
C ASN A 32 13.39 33.38 25.72
N GLU A 33 12.21 33.88 25.37
CA GLU A 33 11.72 35.12 25.96
C GLU A 33 10.20 35.02 26.12
N THR A 34 9.79 34.96 27.38
CA THR A 34 8.41 35.09 27.82
C THR A 34 8.31 36.46 28.49
N ALA A 35 7.39 37.30 28.06
CA ALA A 35 6.89 38.40 28.89
C ALA A 35 5.45 38.75 28.52
N ASN A 36 4.54 38.42 29.43
CA ASN A 36 3.17 38.91 29.57
C ASN A 36 3.13 40.44 29.65
N ILE A 37 2.18 41.12 28.99
CA ILE A 37 1.42 42.28 29.55
C ILE A 37 0.01 42.37 28.90
N GLU A 38 -1.00 42.14 29.74
CA GLU A 38 -2.35 42.74 29.85
C GLU A 38 -3.20 43.17 28.62
N ALA A 39 -4.44 42.67 28.61
CA ALA A 39 -5.64 43.28 28.00
C ALA A 39 -6.19 44.40 28.93
N PRO A 40 -7.01 45.40 28.50
CA PRO A 40 -8.21 45.20 27.67
C PRO A 40 -8.60 46.32 26.68
N GLY A 41 -9.34 45.90 25.63
CA GLY A 41 -10.54 46.59 25.17
C GLY A 41 -10.39 47.92 24.41
N LYS A 42 -10.20 47.85 23.09
CA LYS A 42 -10.74 48.85 22.16
C LYS A 42 -11.28 48.18 20.90
N LYS A 43 -12.55 48.49 20.60
CA LYS A 43 -13.25 48.16 19.36
C LYS A 43 -12.39 48.58 18.17
N SER A 44 -12.09 47.66 17.26
CA SER A 44 -11.57 48.00 15.94
C SER A 44 -12.25 47.13 14.90
N GLU A 45 -12.97 47.85 14.04
CA GLU A 45 -13.38 47.58 12.66
C GLU A 45 -13.10 46.20 12.07
N VAL A 46 -14.19 45.63 11.56
CA VAL A 46 -14.25 44.62 10.50
C VAL A 46 -13.36 45.07 9.34
N ARG A 47 -12.15 44.52 9.26
CA ARG A 47 -11.32 44.56 8.06
C ARG A 47 -11.42 43.20 7.38
N SER A 48 -12.17 43.21 6.27
CA SER A 48 -12.23 42.14 5.29
C SER A 48 -10.82 41.83 4.79
N GLU A 49 -10.27 40.69 5.21
CA GLU A 49 -9.12 40.09 4.54
C GLU A 49 -9.61 39.11 3.48
N ALA A 50 -9.44 39.59 2.25
CA ALA A 50 -9.28 38.88 0.99
C ALA A 50 -9.38 37.34 1.06
N ARG A 51 -10.42 36.83 0.40
CA ARG A 51 -10.41 35.50 -0.22
C ARG A 51 -9.08 35.31 -0.95
N GLU A 52 -8.27 34.40 -0.42
CA GLU A 52 -7.19 33.77 -1.13
C GLU A 52 -7.77 33.22 -2.44
N THR A 53 -7.48 33.94 -3.52
CA THR A 53 -7.84 33.53 -4.87
C THR A 53 -7.01 32.28 -5.11
N GLN A 54 -7.66 31.12 -5.08
CA GLN A 54 -7.06 29.90 -5.59
C GLN A 54 -6.64 30.18 -7.03
N VAL A 55 -5.33 30.36 -7.22
CA VAL A 55 -4.72 30.39 -8.54
C VAL A 55 -4.92 29.00 -9.11
N LEU A 56 -6.01 28.84 -9.87
CA LEU A 56 -6.17 27.76 -10.83
C LEU A 56 -4.93 27.79 -11.70
N ILE A 57 -4.09 26.77 -11.53
CA ILE A 57 -3.01 26.45 -12.47
C ILE A 57 -3.71 26.18 -13.80
N GLN A 58 -3.79 27.22 -14.62
CA GLN A 58 -4.27 27.15 -15.99
C GLN A 58 -3.15 26.52 -16.81
N GLY A 59 -3.00 25.20 -16.63
CA GLY A 59 -2.23 24.36 -17.53
C GLY A 59 -2.88 24.48 -18.91
N ASN A 60 -2.05 24.74 -19.90
CA ASN A 60 -2.38 24.94 -21.30
C ASN A 60 -3.18 23.74 -21.85
N MET A 61 -4.50 23.72 -21.62
CA MET A 61 -5.43 22.75 -22.19
C MET A 61 -5.94 23.34 -23.49
N GLY A 62 -5.48 22.79 -24.62
CA GLY A 62 -6.14 22.99 -25.91
C GLY A 62 -7.65 22.80 -25.74
N SER A 63 -8.45 23.62 -26.41
CA SER A 63 -9.90 23.69 -26.23
C SER A 63 -10.57 22.33 -26.43
N GLN A 64 -10.74 21.57 -25.35
CA GLN A 64 -11.60 20.39 -25.35
C GLN A 64 -13.03 20.88 -25.53
N SER A 65 -13.76 20.29 -26.46
CA SER A 65 -15.15 20.68 -26.70
C SER A 65 -15.97 20.48 -25.42
N ALA A 66 -16.97 21.32 -25.19
CA ALA A 66 -17.86 21.20 -24.03
C ALA A 66 -18.49 19.80 -23.91
N GLU A 67 -18.71 19.14 -25.05
CA GLU A 67 -19.20 17.77 -25.17
C GLU A 67 -18.20 16.74 -24.65
N GLN A 68 -16.90 16.88 -24.95
CA GLN A 68 -15.86 16.00 -24.42
C GLN A 68 -15.75 16.13 -22.90
N VAL A 69 -15.80 17.36 -22.38
CA VAL A 69 -15.78 17.60 -20.93
C VAL A 69 -17.01 17.01 -20.26
N ALA A 70 -18.20 17.14 -20.87
CA ALA A 70 -19.43 16.55 -20.36
C ALA A 70 -19.38 15.01 -20.34
N LEU A 71 -18.83 14.39 -21.39
CA LEU A 71 -18.67 12.94 -21.46
C LEU A 71 -17.70 12.42 -20.38
N VAL A 72 -16.54 13.06 -20.22
CA VAL A 72 -15.55 12.70 -19.19
C VAL A 72 -16.16 12.84 -17.79
N ARG A 73 -16.93 13.91 -17.53
CA ARG A 73 -17.64 14.09 -16.25
C ARG A 73 -18.68 13.00 -16.02
N LYS A 74 -19.48 12.65 -17.04
CA LYS A 74 -20.47 11.57 -16.93
C LYS A 74 -19.81 10.24 -16.59
N GLN A 75 -18.70 9.90 -17.26
CA GLN A 75 -17.94 8.68 -16.97
C GLN A 75 -17.32 8.70 -15.57
N ALA A 76 -16.79 9.84 -15.12
CA ALA A 76 -16.26 10.00 -13.78
C ALA A 76 -17.34 9.83 -12.70
N ASN A 77 -18.51 10.45 -12.89
CA ASN A 77 -19.65 10.32 -11.97
C ASN A 77 -20.14 8.88 -11.90
N GLN A 78 -20.27 8.20 -13.05
CA GLN A 78 -20.61 6.79 -13.07
C GLN A 78 -19.58 5.98 -12.26
N ARG A 79 -18.28 6.18 -12.46
CA ARG A 79 -17.25 5.45 -11.68
C ARG A 79 -17.34 5.69 -10.18
N MET A 80 -17.66 6.92 -9.75
CA MET A 80 -17.89 7.25 -8.35
C MET A 80 -19.14 6.56 -7.79
N GLU A 81 -20.26 6.57 -8.53
CA GLU A 81 -21.49 5.84 -8.17
C GLU A 81 -21.25 4.33 -8.04
N MET A 82 -20.33 3.80 -8.86
CA MET A 82 -19.90 2.40 -8.82
C MET A 82 -18.93 2.10 -7.66
N GLY A 83 -18.46 3.11 -6.92
CA GLY A 83 -17.50 2.97 -5.82
C GLY A 83 -16.09 2.58 -6.27
N LEU A 84 -15.77 2.74 -7.56
CA LEU A 84 -14.43 2.48 -8.08
C LEU A 84 -13.46 3.57 -7.64
N GLN A 85 -12.29 3.17 -7.15
CA GLN A 85 -11.23 4.12 -6.78
C GLN A 85 -10.14 4.12 -7.85
N PRO A 86 -9.91 5.24 -8.57
CA PRO A 86 -8.87 5.32 -9.58
C PRO A 86 -7.49 5.27 -8.93
N ILE A 87 -6.63 4.38 -9.42
CA ILE A 87 -5.21 4.34 -9.08
C ILE A 87 -4.49 5.30 -10.02
N PRO A 88 -3.67 6.24 -9.51
CA PRO A 88 -2.86 7.11 -10.34
C PRO A 88 -1.87 6.30 -11.18
N THR A 89 -2.11 6.28 -12.49
CA THR A 89 -1.34 5.50 -13.46
C THR A 89 -0.55 6.39 -14.40
N ILE A 90 0.62 5.90 -14.80
CA ILE A 90 1.46 6.46 -15.86
C ILE A 90 1.40 5.48 -17.03
N ASN A 91 0.97 5.95 -18.20
CA ASN A 91 1.01 5.17 -19.42
C ASN A 91 2.44 5.17 -19.99
N LEU A 92 3.00 3.98 -20.23
CA LEU A 92 4.32 3.73 -20.81
C LEU A 92 4.20 3.00 -22.17
N GLY A 93 3.24 3.43 -23.00
CA GLY A 93 2.92 2.80 -24.29
C GLY A 93 2.13 1.52 -24.10
N THR A 94 2.82 0.37 -24.08
CA THR A 94 2.22 -0.96 -23.95
C THR A 94 2.04 -1.42 -22.51
N LYS A 95 2.38 -0.57 -21.54
CA LYS A 95 2.35 -0.88 -20.10
C LYS A 95 1.75 0.26 -19.30
N LEU A 96 1.11 -0.09 -18.20
CA LEU A 96 0.67 0.86 -17.17
C LEU A 96 1.58 0.72 -15.95
N LYS A 97 2.06 1.85 -15.43
CA LYS A 97 2.89 1.92 -14.23
C LYS A 97 2.16 2.69 -13.13
N PHE A 98 2.20 2.19 -11.91
CA PHE A 98 1.67 2.88 -10.74
C PHE A 98 2.48 2.53 -9.49
N SER A 99 2.31 3.31 -8.42
CA SER A 99 3.00 3.07 -7.15
C SER A 99 2.07 2.44 -6.13
N VAL A 100 2.63 1.49 -5.38
CA VAL A 100 1.93 0.80 -4.32
C VAL A 100 2.79 0.74 -3.06
N LYS A 101 2.15 0.73 -1.88
CA LYS A 101 2.85 0.52 -0.60
C LYS A 101 1.97 -0.18 0.42
N HIS A 102 2.62 -0.81 1.39
CA HIS A 102 1.95 -1.25 2.61
C HIS A 102 1.76 -0.05 3.53
N LYS A 103 0.65 -0.02 4.26
CA LYS A 103 0.38 1.00 5.26
C LYS A 103 0.02 0.33 6.57
N THR A 104 0.97 0.32 7.48
CA THR A 104 0.75 -0.12 8.86
C THR A 104 0.10 1.01 9.66
N PHE A 105 -0.88 0.69 10.49
CA PHE A 105 -1.56 1.67 11.35
C PHE A 105 -2.20 1.00 12.57
N PRO A 106 -2.30 1.70 13.71
CA PRO A 106 -2.92 1.12 14.89
C PRO A 106 -4.44 0.97 14.69
N PHE A 107 -5.00 -0.15 15.13
CA PHE A 107 -6.43 -0.47 15.00
C PHE A 107 -6.97 -1.17 16.25
N GLY A 108 -7.53 -0.37 17.17
CA GLY A 108 -8.15 -0.90 18.40
C GLY A 108 -7.20 -1.74 19.26
N CYS A 109 -7.76 -2.59 20.12
CA CYS A 109 -7.01 -3.47 21.02
C CYS A 109 -6.88 -4.91 20.55
N GLN A 110 -7.24 -5.19 19.30
CA GLN A 110 -7.15 -6.51 18.71
C GLN A 110 -5.88 -6.61 17.86
N SER A 111 -5.28 -7.80 17.80
CA SER A 111 -4.19 -8.07 16.85
C SER A 111 -4.69 -7.88 15.43
N GLY A 112 -3.94 -7.15 14.62
CA GLY A 112 -4.23 -6.95 13.21
C GLY A 112 -3.28 -7.73 12.31
N ASP A 113 -3.54 -7.67 11.00
CA ASP A 113 -2.75 -8.37 9.95
C ASP A 113 -1.23 -8.21 10.14
N PHE A 114 -0.76 -7.01 10.50
CA PHE A 114 0.67 -6.76 10.69
C PHE A 114 1.24 -7.44 11.94
N ASP A 115 0.44 -7.65 12.99
CA ASP A 115 0.90 -8.41 14.16
C ASP A 115 1.13 -9.87 13.82
N ILE A 116 0.22 -10.49 13.07
CA ILE A 116 0.37 -11.88 12.64
C ILE A 116 1.59 -12.04 11.73
N ILE A 117 1.77 -11.12 10.77
CA ILE A 117 2.96 -11.11 9.90
C ILE A 117 4.24 -11.07 10.73
N LYS A 118 4.29 -10.27 11.81
CA LYS A 118 5.45 -10.25 12.74
C LYS A 118 5.61 -11.59 13.47
N GLU A 119 4.53 -12.18 13.96
CA GLU A 119 4.58 -13.44 14.72
C GLU A 119 5.04 -14.63 13.88
N ILE A 120 4.66 -14.71 12.60
CA ILE A 120 5.05 -15.83 11.72
C ILE A 120 6.42 -15.64 11.07
N THR A 121 7.08 -14.49 11.24
CA THR A 121 8.34 -14.19 10.58
C THR A 121 9.49 -14.18 11.57
N PRO A 122 10.30 -15.25 11.64
CA PRO A 122 11.41 -15.31 12.59
C PRO A 122 12.56 -14.34 12.24
N ASN A 123 12.72 -13.97 10.97
CA ASN A 123 13.80 -13.08 10.52
C ASN A 123 13.24 -11.87 9.77
N PHE A 124 13.36 -10.69 10.37
CA PHE A 124 12.83 -9.44 9.78
C PHE A 124 13.44 -9.06 8.42
N LYS A 125 14.63 -9.58 8.09
CA LYS A 125 15.37 -9.25 6.86
C LYS A 125 15.21 -10.29 5.75
N SER A 126 14.68 -11.48 6.05
CA SER A 126 14.45 -12.49 5.00
C SER A 126 13.32 -12.03 4.08
N LYS A 127 13.48 -12.30 2.78
CA LYS A 127 12.53 -11.90 1.74
C LYS A 127 11.50 -12.99 1.47
N ASP A 128 10.77 -13.34 2.51
CA ASP A 128 9.85 -14.48 2.50
C ASP A 128 8.44 -14.09 2.07
N PHE A 129 8.11 -12.81 2.08
CA PHE A 129 6.83 -12.33 1.57
C PHE A 129 6.90 -12.10 0.06
N LEU A 130 5.81 -12.43 -0.62
CA LEU A 130 5.60 -12.14 -2.02
C LEU A 130 4.41 -11.19 -2.15
N LEU A 131 4.68 -9.99 -2.69
CA LEU A 131 3.64 -9.14 -3.24
C LEU A 131 3.48 -9.49 -4.72
N SER A 132 2.29 -9.93 -5.12
CA SER A 132 2.00 -10.26 -6.51
C SER A 132 0.72 -9.59 -7.01
N PHE A 133 0.77 -9.18 -8.27
CA PHE A 133 -0.39 -8.77 -9.06
C PHE A 133 -0.55 -9.86 -10.10
N GLU A 134 -1.54 -10.71 -9.94
CA GLU A 134 -1.75 -11.89 -10.77
C GLU A 134 -3.03 -11.70 -11.59
N PRO A 135 -2.99 -11.90 -12.92
CA PRO A 135 -4.19 -11.80 -13.71
C PRO A 135 -5.16 -12.92 -13.29
N LEU A 136 -6.44 -12.59 -13.13
CA LEU A 136 -7.44 -13.57 -12.72
C LEU A 136 -7.73 -14.59 -13.84
N TYR A 137 -7.54 -14.17 -15.09
CA TYR A 137 -7.65 -15.01 -16.27
C TYR A 137 -6.48 -14.78 -17.25
N GLY A 138 -6.27 -15.76 -18.13
CA GLY A 138 -5.22 -15.71 -19.15
C GLY A 138 -3.83 -16.05 -18.63
N ASN A 139 -2.81 -15.41 -19.21
CA ASN A 139 -1.41 -15.78 -19.00
C ASN A 139 -0.83 -15.21 -17.70
N ALA A 140 -0.38 -16.08 -16.79
CA ALA A 140 0.24 -15.70 -15.51
C ALA A 140 1.54 -14.88 -15.64
N ALA A 141 2.19 -14.90 -16.80
CA ALA A 141 3.38 -14.09 -17.11
C ALA A 141 3.07 -12.58 -17.16
N ASP A 142 1.81 -12.21 -17.37
CA ASP A 142 1.36 -10.81 -17.43
C ASP A 142 1.20 -10.16 -16.06
N GLY A 143 1.57 -10.88 -14.99
CA GLY A 143 1.56 -10.39 -13.62
C GLY A 143 2.85 -9.69 -13.21
N PHE A 144 2.79 -9.00 -12.08
CA PHE A 144 3.95 -8.42 -11.40
C PHE A 144 4.22 -9.17 -10.10
N ARG A 145 5.49 -9.37 -9.76
CA ARG A 145 5.90 -10.11 -8.56
C ARG A 145 7.13 -9.45 -7.94
N THR A 146 7.11 -9.22 -6.64
CA THR A 146 8.28 -8.74 -5.91
C THR A 146 8.34 -9.36 -4.52
N ARG A 147 9.55 -9.71 -4.08
CA ARG A 147 9.78 -10.26 -2.75
C ARG A 147 10.10 -9.16 -1.76
N LEU A 148 9.48 -9.27 -0.60
CA LEU A 148 9.55 -8.29 0.46
C LEU A 148 10.01 -8.97 1.74
N SER A 149 10.81 -8.24 2.50
CA SER A 149 11.06 -8.56 3.90
C SER A 149 10.01 -7.92 4.79
N LEU A 150 9.90 -8.40 6.02
CA LEU A 150 9.07 -7.74 7.02
C LEU A 150 9.54 -6.29 7.30
N PHE A 151 10.85 -6.03 7.16
CA PHE A 151 11.39 -4.67 7.18
C PHE A 151 10.81 -3.80 6.05
N ASP A 152 10.80 -4.29 4.79
CA ASP A 152 10.21 -3.55 3.65
C ASP A 152 8.71 -3.25 3.87
N ILE A 153 7.97 -4.17 4.50
CA ILE A 153 6.55 -4.02 4.83
C ILE A 153 6.37 -2.98 5.94
N GLY A 154 7.15 -3.08 7.02
CA GLY A 154 7.07 -2.19 8.18
C GLY A 154 7.41 -0.73 7.85
N GLU A 155 8.38 -0.49 6.97
CA GLU A 155 8.73 0.85 6.48
C GLU A 155 7.72 1.42 5.47
N GLY A 156 6.77 0.61 5.00
CA GLY A 156 5.83 1.03 3.96
C GLY A 156 6.53 1.39 2.65
N ARG A 157 7.54 0.61 2.27
CA ARG A 157 8.34 0.83 1.06
C ARG A 157 7.43 0.99 -0.17
N ARG A 158 7.66 2.07 -0.93
CA ARG A 158 7.00 2.27 -2.22
C ARG A 158 7.56 1.32 -3.27
N ILE A 159 6.67 0.63 -3.96
CA ILE A 159 6.96 -0.35 -5.01
C ILE A 159 6.37 0.19 -6.30
N ALA A 160 7.19 0.23 -7.35
CA ALA A 160 6.73 0.56 -8.70
C ALA A 160 6.22 -0.71 -9.37
N VAL A 161 4.92 -0.76 -9.63
CA VAL A 161 4.25 -1.87 -10.31
C VAL A 161 4.11 -1.49 -11.78
N THR A 162 4.45 -2.43 -12.66
CA THR A 162 4.28 -2.27 -14.10
C THR A 162 3.53 -3.49 -14.62
N LEU A 163 2.36 -3.27 -15.21
CA LEU A 163 1.50 -4.30 -15.80
C LEU A 163 1.29 -4.02 -17.29
N PRO A 164 1.07 -5.05 -18.12
CA PRO A 164 0.73 -4.84 -19.52
C PRO A 164 -0.59 -4.08 -19.64
N LYS A 165 -0.63 -3.13 -20.57
CA LYS A 165 -1.84 -2.38 -20.88
C LYS A 165 -2.88 -3.35 -21.45
N PRO A 166 -4.13 -3.36 -20.94
CA PRO A 166 -5.20 -4.13 -21.56
C PRO A 166 -5.44 -3.58 -22.96
N GLY A 167 -5.77 -4.45 -23.92
CA GLY A 167 -6.21 -4.03 -25.25
C GLY A 167 -7.60 -3.39 -25.21
N SER A 168 -8.48 -3.79 -26.12
CA SER A 168 -9.86 -3.29 -26.16
C SER A 168 -10.77 -3.79 -25.02
N LYS A 169 -10.32 -4.77 -24.23
CA LYS A 169 -11.09 -5.37 -23.14
C LYS A 169 -10.41 -5.14 -21.80
N PRO A 170 -11.16 -4.79 -20.73
CA PRO A 170 -10.61 -4.70 -19.38
C PRO A 170 -9.97 -6.01 -18.94
N ARG A 171 -9.03 -5.92 -18.01
CA ARG A 171 -8.35 -7.08 -17.43
C ARG A 171 -8.34 -7.00 -15.91
N ASP A 172 -8.78 -8.07 -15.27
CA ASP A 172 -8.87 -8.11 -13.81
C ASP A 172 -7.61 -8.75 -13.21
N TYR A 173 -7.11 -8.14 -12.15
CA TYR A 173 -5.95 -8.62 -11.41
C TYR A 173 -6.30 -8.79 -9.94
N GLY A 174 -5.88 -9.92 -9.38
CA GLY A 174 -5.79 -10.11 -7.95
C GLY A 174 -4.47 -9.55 -7.44
N VAL A 175 -4.54 -8.78 -6.37
CA VAL A 175 -3.39 -8.19 -5.69
C VAL A 175 -3.24 -8.89 -4.35
N TYR A 176 -2.15 -9.63 -4.22
CA TYR A 176 -1.93 -10.56 -3.13
C TYR A 176 -0.69 -10.20 -2.33
N LEU A 177 -0.77 -10.36 -1.02
CA LEU A 177 0.40 -10.52 -0.16
C LEU A 177 0.32 -11.93 0.44
N CYS A 178 1.38 -12.72 0.25
CA CYS A 178 1.46 -14.05 0.83
C CYS A 178 2.84 -14.34 1.40
N LEU A 179 2.90 -15.30 2.32
CA LEU A 179 4.17 -15.92 2.70
C LEU A 179 4.54 -16.96 1.63
N ASP A 180 5.75 -16.86 1.08
CA ASP A 180 6.26 -17.69 -0.01
C ASP A 180 7.66 -18.22 0.29
N GLU A 181 7.81 -18.86 1.46
CA GLU A 181 9.04 -19.52 1.92
C GLU A 181 9.53 -20.59 0.93
N LYS A 182 8.58 -21.32 0.32
CA LYS A 182 8.85 -22.37 -0.69
C LYS A 182 9.22 -21.79 -2.06
N LYS A 183 9.24 -20.47 -2.19
CA LYS A 183 9.58 -19.72 -3.41
C LYS A 183 8.79 -20.12 -4.65
N THR A 184 7.49 -20.36 -4.51
CA THR A 184 6.62 -20.78 -5.62
C THR A 184 6.28 -19.64 -6.57
N ASN A 185 6.57 -18.37 -6.20
CA ASN A 185 6.31 -17.17 -7.01
C ASN A 185 4.83 -17.02 -7.44
N ASN A 186 3.91 -17.51 -6.62
CA ASN A 186 2.47 -17.40 -6.85
C ASN A 186 1.75 -17.41 -5.49
N CYS A 187 0.87 -16.43 -5.29
CA CYS A 187 -0.01 -16.33 -4.12
C CYS A 187 -1.43 -16.88 -4.41
N SER A 188 -1.96 -16.70 -5.61
CA SER A 188 -3.34 -17.10 -5.96
C SER A 188 -3.64 -18.60 -5.77
N LYS A 189 -2.61 -19.46 -5.83
CA LYS A 189 -2.71 -20.90 -5.61
C LYS A 189 -2.56 -21.32 -4.15
N LYS A 190 -2.19 -20.41 -3.26
CA LYS A 190 -2.04 -20.70 -1.83
C LYS A 190 -3.40 -20.62 -1.13
N ALA A 191 -3.55 -21.38 -0.06
CA ALA A 191 -4.71 -21.25 0.81
C ALA A 191 -4.70 -19.88 1.51
N ASN A 192 -5.89 -19.34 1.79
CA ASN A 192 -6.04 -18.11 2.55
C ASN A 192 -5.71 -18.34 4.03
N PHE A 193 -5.13 -17.32 4.66
CA PHE A 193 -4.79 -17.33 6.07
C PHE A 193 -5.92 -16.73 6.89
N ALA A 194 -7.00 -17.51 7.02
CA ALA A 194 -8.21 -17.08 7.68
C ALA A 194 -7.98 -16.70 9.16
N PRO A 195 -8.75 -15.74 9.72
CA PRO A 195 -8.56 -15.24 11.08
C PRO A 195 -8.51 -16.31 12.19
N HIS A 196 -9.27 -17.39 12.04
CA HIS A 196 -9.29 -18.48 13.02
C HIS A 196 -7.95 -19.26 13.11
N LEU A 197 -7.07 -19.12 12.12
CA LEU A 197 -5.77 -19.79 12.09
C LEU A 197 -4.67 -18.97 12.77
N TRP A 198 -4.94 -17.71 13.14
CA TRP A 198 -3.94 -16.79 13.67
C TRP A 198 -3.36 -17.25 15.01
N ALA A 199 -4.17 -17.83 15.89
CA ALA A 199 -3.71 -18.29 17.21
C ALA A 199 -2.65 -19.42 17.14
N GLY A 200 -2.64 -20.21 16.06
CA GLY A 200 -1.68 -21.29 15.84
C GLY A 200 -0.48 -20.90 14.97
N ALA A 201 -0.47 -19.66 14.47
CA ALA A 201 0.47 -19.19 13.45
C ALA A 201 1.94 -19.18 13.93
N ALA A 202 2.15 -18.92 15.23
CA ALA A 202 3.46 -18.92 15.87
C ALA A 202 4.05 -20.34 16.08
N ASN A 203 3.29 -21.41 15.80
CA ASN A 203 3.80 -22.77 15.89
C ASN A 203 4.79 -23.04 14.74
N PRO A 204 6.06 -23.40 15.00
CA PRO A 204 7.04 -23.69 13.95
C PRO A 204 6.65 -24.82 12.97
N LYS A 205 5.68 -25.65 13.35
CA LYS A 205 5.14 -26.74 12.50
C LYS A 205 3.93 -26.30 11.66
N ALA A 206 3.41 -25.08 11.83
CA ALA A 206 2.30 -24.58 11.06
C ALA A 206 2.71 -24.33 9.60
N ASP A 207 1.89 -24.75 8.64
CA ASP A 207 2.08 -24.40 7.24
C ASP A 207 1.59 -22.96 7.01
N ASN A 208 2.52 -22.02 7.17
CA ASN A 208 2.29 -20.59 7.04
C ASN A 208 2.40 -20.10 5.58
N ASN A 209 2.71 -20.97 4.62
CA ASN A 209 2.82 -20.66 3.18
C ASN A 209 1.43 -20.36 2.56
N ARG A 210 0.85 -19.24 2.96
CA ARG A 210 -0.55 -18.85 2.77
C ARG A 210 -0.68 -17.40 2.30
N THR A 211 -1.81 -17.10 1.68
CA THR A 211 -2.22 -15.74 1.33
C THR A 211 -2.74 -15.02 2.56
N ILE A 212 -2.27 -13.81 2.82
CA ILE A 212 -2.59 -13.02 4.01
C ILE A 212 -3.46 -11.81 3.64
N TYR A 213 -3.32 -11.32 2.41
CA TYR A 213 -4.08 -10.18 1.92
C TYR A 213 -4.52 -10.40 0.49
N PHE A 214 -5.73 -9.93 0.17
CA PHE A 214 -6.26 -9.89 -1.20
C PHE A 214 -6.99 -8.58 -1.47
N GLN A 215 -6.75 -7.99 -2.64
CA GLN A 215 -7.55 -6.91 -3.20
C GLN A 215 -7.68 -7.12 -4.71
N MET A 216 -8.84 -6.83 -5.28
CA MET A 216 -9.00 -6.86 -6.74
C MET A 216 -8.83 -5.47 -7.32
N ILE A 217 -8.15 -5.41 -8.46
CA ILE A 217 -8.09 -4.23 -9.33
C ILE A 217 -8.54 -4.63 -10.74
N THR A 218 -9.04 -3.67 -11.50
CA THR A 218 -9.29 -3.83 -12.93
C THR A 218 -8.48 -2.79 -13.70
N LEU A 219 -7.85 -3.22 -14.79
CA LEU A 219 -7.16 -2.36 -15.73
C LEU A 219 -8.09 -2.13 -16.92
N SER A 220 -8.24 -0.87 -17.32
CA SER A 220 -8.89 -0.42 -18.55
C SER A 220 -7.89 0.45 -19.31
N GLU A 221 -8.00 0.57 -20.64
CA GLU A 221 -7.03 1.17 -21.57
C GLU A 221 -5.93 2.06 -20.94
N ASP A 222 -6.26 3.16 -20.27
CA ASP A 222 -5.27 4.08 -19.70
C ASP A 222 -5.29 4.20 -18.17
N SER A 223 -6.02 3.33 -17.48
CA SER A 223 -6.29 3.50 -16.04
C SER A 223 -6.39 2.17 -15.31
N ALA A 224 -6.07 2.20 -14.03
CA ALA A 224 -6.32 1.09 -13.11
C ALA A 224 -7.30 1.54 -12.02
N PHE A 225 -8.16 0.64 -11.58
CA PHE A 225 -9.19 0.92 -10.58
C PHE A 225 -9.19 -0.15 -9.50
N ILE A 226 -9.31 0.26 -8.24
CA ILE A 226 -9.60 -0.65 -7.13
C ILE A 226 -11.09 -0.97 -7.17
N ILE A 227 -11.41 -2.26 -7.14
CA ILE A 227 -12.78 -2.74 -7.04
C ILE A 227 -13.23 -2.67 -5.58
N PRO A 228 -14.38 -2.06 -5.25
CA PRO A 228 -14.82 -1.91 -3.88
C PRO A 228 -15.10 -3.27 -3.24
N SER A 229 -14.59 -3.45 -2.03
CA SER A 229 -14.64 -4.72 -1.29
C SER A 229 -15.06 -4.54 0.16
N LYS A 230 -15.63 -3.38 0.49
CA LYS A 230 -16.18 -3.12 1.83
C LYS A 230 -17.49 -3.89 2.00
N SER A 231 -17.55 -4.78 2.98
CA SER A 231 -18.76 -5.53 3.35
C SER A 231 -19.32 -6.39 2.21
N ILE A 232 -18.54 -7.38 1.78
CA ILE A 232 -18.94 -8.29 0.71
C ILE A 232 -19.89 -9.37 1.24
N ASN A 233 -21.09 -9.41 0.67
CA ASN A 233 -22.06 -10.49 0.82
C ASN A 233 -22.66 -10.80 -0.56
N LYS A 234 -23.47 -11.86 -0.67
CA LYS A 234 -24.08 -12.28 -1.94
C LYS A 234 -24.85 -11.15 -2.63
N LYS A 235 -25.68 -10.40 -1.89
CA LYS A 235 -26.46 -9.28 -2.42
C LYS A 235 -25.55 -8.16 -2.95
N THR A 236 -24.45 -7.87 -2.26
CA THR A 236 -23.44 -6.90 -2.71
C THR A 236 -22.77 -7.38 -3.99
N ILE A 237 -22.34 -8.64 -4.07
CA ILE A 237 -21.75 -9.22 -5.29
C ILE A 237 -22.72 -9.17 -6.46
N ASP A 238 -23.98 -9.56 -6.27
CA ASP A 238 -24.99 -9.53 -7.34
C ASP A 238 -25.24 -8.09 -7.84
N LYS A 239 -25.23 -7.10 -6.94
CA LYS A 239 -25.29 -5.68 -7.31
C LYS A 239 -24.05 -5.26 -8.09
N MET A 240 -22.86 -5.67 -7.64
CA MET A 240 -21.60 -5.37 -8.32
C MET A 240 -21.54 -5.99 -9.72
N LYS A 241 -22.04 -7.21 -9.93
CA LYS A 241 -22.08 -7.84 -11.27
C LYS A 241 -22.86 -7.00 -12.26
N LYS A 242 -24.06 -6.54 -11.87
CA LYS A 242 -24.91 -5.69 -12.71
C LYS A 242 -24.25 -4.35 -13.06
N ILE A 243 -23.51 -3.79 -12.10
CA ILE A 243 -22.95 -2.44 -12.22
C ILE A 243 -21.58 -2.44 -12.91
N LEU A 244 -20.70 -3.36 -12.50
CA LEU A 244 -19.30 -3.43 -12.92
C LEU A 244 -19.06 -4.38 -14.09
N GLY A 245 -20.01 -5.28 -14.40
CA GLY A 245 -19.88 -6.25 -15.50
C GLY A 245 -19.39 -5.65 -16.82
N PRO A 246 -19.89 -4.47 -17.27
CA PRO A 246 -19.42 -3.85 -18.52
C PRO A 246 -17.97 -3.36 -18.52
N ILE A 247 -17.35 -3.18 -17.35
CA ILE A 247 -16.02 -2.60 -17.19
C ILE A 247 -15.03 -3.55 -16.52
N MET A 248 -15.42 -4.80 -16.37
CA MET A 248 -14.60 -5.88 -15.83
C MET A 248 -14.31 -6.92 -16.91
N GLU A 249 -13.29 -7.75 -16.67
CA GLU A 249 -12.97 -8.85 -17.57
C GLU A 249 -14.05 -9.95 -17.51
N SER A 250 -14.53 -10.26 -16.30
CA SER A 250 -15.58 -11.25 -16.09
C SER A 250 -16.36 -11.03 -14.81
N GLU A 251 -17.67 -11.33 -14.82
CA GLU A 251 -18.46 -11.38 -13.59
C GLU A 251 -17.95 -12.45 -12.60
N LYS A 252 -17.27 -13.49 -13.08
CA LYS A 252 -16.67 -14.52 -12.22
C LYS A 252 -15.52 -13.96 -11.37
N SER A 253 -14.88 -12.86 -11.78
CA SER A 253 -13.91 -12.14 -10.95
C SER A 253 -14.53 -11.66 -9.63
N LEU A 254 -15.81 -11.26 -9.66
CA LEU A 254 -16.54 -10.80 -8.48
C LEU A 254 -16.89 -11.94 -7.54
N ASP A 255 -17.10 -13.16 -8.05
CA ASP A 255 -17.26 -14.34 -7.20
C ASP A 255 -15.96 -14.67 -6.47
N LEU A 256 -14.83 -14.59 -7.18
CA LEU A 256 -13.50 -14.77 -6.57
C LEU A 256 -13.22 -13.68 -5.52
N LEU A 257 -13.61 -12.44 -5.81
CA LEU A 257 -13.54 -11.33 -4.86
C LEU A 257 -14.30 -11.67 -3.58
N GLY A 258 -15.57 -12.08 -3.71
CA GLY A 258 -16.39 -12.44 -2.55
C GLY A 258 -15.83 -13.58 -1.74
N LYS A 259 -15.35 -14.64 -2.41
CA LYS A 259 -14.70 -15.77 -1.73
C LYS A 259 -13.49 -15.31 -0.91
N ASN A 260 -12.53 -14.63 -1.52
CA ASN A 260 -11.28 -14.26 -0.83
C ASN A 260 -11.53 -13.29 0.34
N PHE A 261 -12.40 -12.29 0.17
CA PHE A 261 -12.73 -11.36 1.25
C PHE A 261 -13.47 -12.05 2.41
N SER A 262 -14.32 -13.03 2.12
CA SER A 262 -15.01 -13.79 3.18
C SER A 262 -14.04 -14.66 4.00
N GLU A 263 -12.98 -15.17 3.37
CA GLU A 263 -11.99 -16.03 4.03
C GLU A 263 -10.92 -15.23 4.77
N LEU A 264 -10.39 -14.16 4.17
CA LEU A 264 -9.28 -13.37 4.73
C LEU A 264 -9.75 -12.29 5.73
N SER A 265 -10.95 -11.74 5.53
CA SER A 265 -11.46 -10.61 6.33
C SER A 265 -10.53 -9.38 6.38
N ASN A 266 -9.67 -9.21 5.37
CA ASN A 266 -8.71 -8.10 5.33
C ASN A 266 -9.39 -6.75 5.05
N ILE A 267 -8.75 -5.66 5.49
CA ILE A 267 -9.25 -4.31 5.22
C ILE A 267 -9.03 -3.98 3.73
N PRO A 268 -10.05 -3.44 3.02
CA PRO A 268 -9.92 -3.04 1.62
C PRO A 268 -8.80 -2.04 1.36
N GLY A 269 -8.12 -2.23 0.24
CA GLY A 269 -7.11 -1.29 -0.25
C GLY A 269 -7.72 0.06 -0.62
N ARG A 270 -6.91 1.11 -0.57
CA ARG A 270 -7.35 2.48 -0.89
C ARG A 270 -6.27 3.28 -1.59
N VAL A 271 -6.64 4.38 -2.24
CA VAL A 271 -5.67 5.34 -2.76
C VAL A 271 -5.49 6.49 -1.77
N THR A 272 -4.27 6.71 -1.30
CA THR A 272 -3.91 7.85 -0.44
C THR A 272 -2.72 8.59 -1.05
N THR A 273 -2.77 9.91 -1.16
CA THR A 273 -1.62 10.74 -1.57
C THR A 273 -0.94 10.23 -2.86
N GLY A 274 -1.73 9.86 -3.86
CA GLY A 274 -1.20 9.41 -5.15
C GLY A 274 -0.68 7.96 -5.19
N THR A 275 -0.80 7.20 -4.10
CA THR A 275 -0.27 5.82 -3.99
C THR A 275 -1.42 4.85 -3.66
N PHE A 276 -1.38 3.64 -4.23
CA PHE A 276 -2.25 2.55 -3.80
C PHE A 276 -1.70 1.96 -2.49
N ASP A 277 -2.49 2.07 -1.41
CA ASP A 277 -2.15 1.60 -0.08
C ASP A 277 -2.85 0.27 0.23
N PHE A 278 -2.06 -0.72 0.66
CA PHE A 278 -2.57 -1.92 1.32
C PHE A 278 -2.55 -1.71 2.84
N PRO A 279 -3.71 -1.56 3.49
CA PRO A 279 -3.77 -1.43 4.93
C PRO A 279 -3.38 -2.74 5.62
N LEU A 280 -2.47 -2.65 6.58
CA LEU A 280 -2.08 -3.76 7.47
C LEU A 280 -2.22 -3.27 8.93
N PRO A 281 -3.39 -3.44 9.56
CA PRO A 281 -3.61 -2.98 10.93
C PRO A 281 -2.68 -3.68 11.92
N TYR A 282 -2.39 -3.00 13.04
CA TYR A 282 -1.74 -3.59 14.21
C TYR A 282 -2.43 -3.15 15.50
N ARG A 283 -2.26 -3.91 16.57
CA ARG A 283 -2.80 -3.62 17.91
C ARG A 283 -2.26 -2.29 18.41
N HIS A 284 -3.15 -1.40 18.85
CA HIS A 284 -2.74 -0.10 19.37
C HIS A 284 -1.77 -0.27 20.56
N PRO A 285 -0.64 0.45 20.63
CA PRO A 285 0.37 0.28 21.69
C PRO A 285 -0.12 0.57 23.12
N ASN A 286 -1.30 1.18 23.26
CA ASN A 286 -1.89 1.57 24.54
C ASN A 286 -2.89 0.51 25.05
N CYS A 287 -3.09 -0.55 24.28
CA CYS A 287 -3.91 -1.68 24.68
C CYS A 287 -3.02 -2.63 25.46
N GLY A 288 -3.07 -2.52 26.80
CA GLY A 288 -2.25 -3.27 27.76
C GLY A 288 -2.31 -4.77 27.61
#